data_AF-A0A2G8JIK9-F1
#
_entry.id   AF-A0A2G8JIK9-F1
#
_cell.length_a   1.000
_cell.length_b   1.000
_cell.length_c   1.000
_cell.angle_alpha   90.00
_cell.angle_beta   90.00
_cell.angle_gamma   90.00
#
_symmetry.space_group_name_H-M   'P 1'
#
loop_
_entity.id
_entity.type
_entity.pdbx_description
1 polymer ?
#
loop_
_entity_poly.entity_id
_entity_poly.type
_entity_poly.pdbx_seq_one_letter_code
_entity_poly.pdbx_strand_id
1 'polypeptide(L)'
;MSYITLLVLASINLVNVSLKTELGKMQQALGVEDGTDPTSFKLCSRDEYDDITKEKERLVQEVRQLKKVADSKHKQIKKLQLHHQDQVREMEGRLMQEEDNAVGLREEIKNKEVDIAKMRKTLKDLAEQNQDLLSLKMTLHEKIKKQERVISSEKFQLNQRVAKELSECTKEMQNLVQVCLQSAEGLEPNVSMLLGIRSNSSMSVDEGHPTETEEEARKRLLGDLQQIRQNIDILRGHLSDKYAESVGNNCITQ
;
A
#
# COMPACT_ATOMS: atom_id res chain seq x y z
N MET A 1 -50.18 118.45 63.23
CA MET A 1 -49.01 117.69 62.72
C MET A 1 -49.05 117.74 61.19
N SER A 2 -47.98 118.20 60.56
CA SER A 2 -47.91 118.60 59.13
C SER A 2 -47.92 117.39 58.17
N TYR A 3 -48.39 117.57 56.94
CA TYR A 3 -48.43 116.53 55.89
C TYR A 3 -47.06 115.85 55.66
N ILE A 4 -45.97 116.59 55.91
CA ILE A 4 -44.58 116.13 55.85
C ILE A 4 -44.30 115.01 56.89
N THR A 5 -44.81 115.13 58.12
CA THR A 5 -44.62 114.09 59.15
C THR A 5 -45.31 112.77 58.80
N LEU A 6 -46.45 112.83 58.10
CA LEU A 6 -47.18 111.65 57.62
C LEU A 6 -46.44 110.92 56.49
N LEU A 7 -45.85 111.66 55.55
CA LEU A 7 -45.03 111.11 54.46
C LEU A 7 -43.74 110.45 54.98
N VAL A 8 -43.10 111.05 55.98
CA VAL A 8 -41.90 110.47 56.62
C VAL A 8 -42.25 109.19 57.37
N LEU A 9 -43.34 109.18 58.15
CA LEU A 9 -43.82 107.97 58.83
C LEU A 9 -44.20 106.86 57.86
N ALA A 10 -44.88 107.17 56.75
CA ALA A 10 -45.22 106.20 55.72
C ALA A 10 -43.97 105.61 55.05
N SER A 11 -42.96 106.44 54.75
CA SER A 11 -41.70 105.99 54.17
C SER A 11 -40.92 105.10 55.13
N ILE A 12 -40.83 105.47 56.41
CA ILE A 12 -40.20 104.66 57.46
C ILE A 12 -40.93 103.31 57.60
N ASN A 13 -42.26 103.32 57.55
CA ASN A 13 -43.03 102.09 57.68
C ASN A 13 -42.84 101.17 56.48
N LEU A 14 -42.77 101.72 55.25
CA LEU A 14 -42.47 100.95 54.05
C LEU A 14 -41.07 100.32 54.09
N VAL A 15 -40.06 101.09 54.55
CA VAL A 15 -38.69 100.59 54.74
C VAL A 15 -38.66 99.49 55.82
N ASN A 16 -39.39 99.65 56.92
CA ASN A 16 -39.50 98.64 57.97
C ASN A 16 -40.15 97.34 57.46
N VAL A 17 -41.23 97.46 56.67
CA VAL A 17 -41.88 96.29 56.06
C VAL A 17 -40.92 95.60 55.09
N SER A 18 -40.19 96.36 54.28
CA SER A 18 -39.19 95.81 53.35
C SER A 18 -38.06 95.10 54.08
N LEU A 19 -37.50 95.72 55.13
CA LEU A 19 -36.45 95.14 55.97
C LEU A 19 -36.94 93.86 56.66
N LYS A 20 -38.16 93.86 57.19
CA LYS A 20 -38.77 92.69 57.84
C LYS A 20 -38.98 91.54 56.85
N THR A 21 -39.31 91.85 55.60
CA THR A 21 -39.48 90.85 54.53
C THR A 21 -38.15 90.22 54.12
N GLU A 22 -37.09 91.03 53.95
CA GLU A 22 -35.74 90.51 53.67
C GLU A 22 -35.14 89.72 54.85
N LEU A 23 -35.42 90.15 56.09
CA LEU A 23 -35.03 89.41 57.29
C LEU A 23 -35.68 88.02 57.31
N GLY A 24 -36.97 87.93 56.97
CA GLY A 24 -37.69 86.65 56.88
C GLY A 24 -37.12 85.71 55.80
N LYS A 25 -36.72 86.25 54.64
CA LYS A 25 -36.05 85.44 53.59
C LYS A 25 -34.70 84.90 54.07
N MET A 26 -33.91 85.71 54.78
CA MET A 26 -32.63 85.27 55.35
C MET A 26 -32.83 84.21 56.44
N GLN A 27 -33.83 84.36 57.30
CA GLN A 27 -34.18 83.37 58.33
C GLN A 27 -34.63 82.03 57.71
N GLN A 28 -35.38 82.08 56.61
CA GLN A 28 -35.83 80.88 55.91
C GLN A 28 -34.68 80.16 55.18
N ALA A 29 -33.76 80.91 54.55
CA ALA A 29 -32.56 80.34 53.92
C ALA A 29 -31.61 79.68 54.94
N LEU A 30 -31.64 80.15 56.19
CA LEU A 30 -30.89 79.59 57.32
C LEU A 30 -31.65 78.51 58.09
N GLY A 31 -32.89 78.18 57.70
CA GLY A 31 -33.67 77.07 58.26
C GLY A 31 -34.21 77.29 59.69
N VAL A 32 -34.62 78.51 60.05
CA VAL A 32 -35.04 78.87 61.42
C VAL A 32 -36.57 79.06 61.52
N GLU A 33 -37.21 78.48 62.55
CA GLU A 33 -38.62 78.74 62.89
C GLU A 33 -38.85 80.12 63.54
N ASP A 34 -40.02 80.68 63.28
CA ASP A 34 -40.41 82.07 63.56
C ASP A 34 -40.46 82.35 65.08
N GLY A 35 -39.54 83.19 65.59
CA GLY A 35 -39.51 83.63 66.99
C GLY A 35 -38.20 83.45 67.77
N THR A 36 -37.12 83.00 67.13
CA THR A 36 -35.81 82.82 67.80
C THR A 36 -35.01 84.14 67.85
N ASP A 37 -34.43 84.48 69.01
CA ASP A 37 -33.61 85.69 69.23
C ASP A 37 -32.43 85.77 68.23
N PRO A 38 -32.31 86.84 67.42
CA PRO A 38 -31.25 87.00 66.42
C PRO A 38 -29.83 87.08 67.02
N THR A 39 -29.70 87.16 68.34
CA THR A 39 -28.41 87.16 69.06
C THR A 39 -28.00 85.77 69.57
N SER A 40 -28.90 84.78 69.52
CA SER A 40 -28.65 83.40 69.99
C SER A 40 -27.94 82.51 68.97
N PHE A 41 -27.64 83.04 67.78
CA PHE A 41 -26.81 82.36 66.80
C PHE A 41 -25.43 82.10 67.42
N LYS A 42 -25.11 80.83 67.66
CA LYS A 42 -23.74 80.39 67.92
C LYS A 42 -22.98 80.51 66.59
N LEU A 43 -22.62 81.75 66.24
CA LEU A 43 -21.78 82.05 65.10
C LEU A 43 -20.48 81.28 65.32
N CYS A 44 -20.13 80.46 64.32
CA CYS A 44 -18.85 79.78 64.26
C CYS A 44 -17.75 80.79 64.58
N SER A 45 -16.88 80.46 65.54
CA SER A 45 -15.78 81.35 65.86
C SER A 45 -14.93 81.54 64.60
N ARG A 46 -14.29 82.71 64.45
CA ARG A 46 -13.47 82.99 63.27
C ARG A 46 -12.39 81.92 63.06
N ASP A 47 -11.86 81.38 64.15
CA ASP A 47 -10.88 80.30 64.13
C ASP A 47 -11.47 78.97 63.64
N GLU A 48 -12.68 78.61 64.05
CA GLU A 48 -13.39 77.42 63.54
C GLU A 48 -13.70 77.53 62.03
N TYR A 49 -14.07 78.72 61.55
CA TYR A 49 -14.30 78.95 60.12
C TYR A 49 -13.01 78.81 59.31
N ASP A 50 -11.90 79.35 59.81
CA ASP A 50 -10.60 79.24 59.17
C ASP A 50 -10.11 77.77 59.13
N ASP A 51 -10.36 76.99 60.18
CA ASP A 51 -10.02 75.56 60.21
C ASP A 51 -10.89 74.71 59.27
N ILE A 52 -12.20 74.97 59.20
CA ILE A 52 -13.09 74.35 58.22
C ILE A 52 -12.64 74.68 56.78
N THR A 53 -12.17 75.91 56.55
CA THR A 53 -11.71 76.34 55.22
C THR A 53 -10.42 75.63 54.82
N LYS A 54 -9.45 75.53 55.73
CA LYS A 54 -8.21 74.76 55.49
C LYS A 54 -8.50 73.28 55.25
N GLU A 55 -9.41 72.70 56.03
CA GLU A 55 -9.82 71.29 55.86
C GLU A 55 -10.52 71.06 54.52
N LYS A 56 -11.41 71.96 54.12
CA LYS A 56 -12.04 71.94 52.78
C LYS A 56 -11.00 72.01 51.68
N GLU A 57 -10.01 72.88 51.79
CA GLU A 57 -8.92 72.99 50.81
C GLU A 57 -8.09 71.71 50.73
N ARG A 58 -7.76 71.11 51.88
CA ARG A 58 -7.08 69.81 51.98
C ARG A 58 -7.87 68.71 51.26
N LEU A 59 -9.17 68.59 51.56
CA LEU A 59 -10.06 67.60 50.95
C LEU A 59 -10.22 67.82 49.45
N VAL A 60 -10.34 69.07 48.99
CA VAL A 60 -10.39 69.39 47.54
C VAL A 60 -9.10 68.96 46.85
N GLN A 61 -7.94 69.17 47.48
CA GLN A 61 -6.67 68.72 46.95
C GLN A 61 -6.56 67.19 46.91
N GLU A 62 -7.01 66.50 47.96
CA GLU A 62 -7.02 65.04 48.04
C GLU A 62 -7.93 64.42 46.97
N VAL A 63 -9.15 64.93 46.81
CA VAL A 63 -10.07 64.52 45.73
C VAL A 63 -9.45 64.73 44.35
N ARG A 64 -8.75 65.85 44.15
CA ARG A 64 -8.04 66.11 42.89
C ARG A 64 -6.91 65.10 42.65
N GLN A 65 -6.17 64.71 43.68
CA GLN A 65 -5.12 63.70 43.57
C GLN A 65 -5.70 62.30 43.30
N LEU A 66 -6.72 61.90 44.04
CA LEU A 66 -7.42 60.62 43.85
C LEU A 66 -8.01 60.51 42.45
N LYS A 67 -8.61 61.58 41.91
CA LYS A 67 -9.12 61.61 40.54
C LYS A 67 -8.02 61.37 39.49
N LYS A 68 -6.85 61.99 39.64
CA LYS A 68 -5.70 61.75 38.74
C LYS A 68 -5.23 60.29 38.78
N VAL A 69 -5.16 59.71 39.97
CA VAL A 69 -4.79 58.29 40.15
C VAL A 69 -5.84 57.38 39.51
N ALA A 70 -7.13 57.64 39.73
CA ALA A 70 -8.23 56.90 39.13
C ALA A 70 -8.18 56.96 37.60
N ASP A 71 -7.99 58.15 37.01
CA ASP A 71 -7.86 58.32 35.56
C ASP A 71 -6.64 57.58 35.00
N SER A 72 -5.51 57.62 35.69
CA SER A 72 -4.29 56.90 35.31
C SER A 72 -4.49 55.38 35.36
N LYS A 73 -5.12 54.87 36.41
CA LYS A 73 -5.41 53.43 36.56
C LYS A 73 -6.45 52.97 35.55
N HIS A 74 -7.48 53.75 35.29
CA HIS A 74 -8.48 53.44 34.25
C HIS A 74 -7.82 53.34 32.86
N LYS A 75 -6.94 54.28 32.50
CA LYS A 75 -6.15 54.20 31.26
C LYS A 75 -5.28 52.94 31.20
N GLN A 76 -4.64 52.57 32.30
CA GLN A 76 -3.82 51.35 32.38
C GLN A 76 -4.66 50.08 32.21
N ILE A 77 -5.82 50.00 32.88
CA ILE A 77 -6.76 48.88 32.74
C ILE A 77 -7.23 48.76 31.29
N LYS A 78 -7.61 49.87 30.64
CA LYS A 78 -8.06 49.85 29.24
C LYS A 78 -6.99 49.34 28.28
N LYS A 79 -5.72 49.72 28.48
CA LYS A 79 -4.60 49.19 27.68
C LYS A 79 -4.41 47.68 27.89
N LEU A 80 -4.45 47.22 29.14
CA LEU A 80 -4.34 45.78 29.46
C LEU A 80 -5.53 44.99 28.89
N GLN A 81 -6.75 45.53 28.96
CA GLN A 81 -7.93 44.89 28.38
C GLN A 81 -7.81 44.72 26.86
N LEU A 82 -7.37 45.76 26.15
CA LEU A 82 -7.13 45.66 24.70
C LEU A 82 -6.04 44.63 24.40
N HIS A 83 -4.93 44.66 25.13
CA HIS A 83 -3.85 43.70 24.93
C HIS A 83 -4.28 42.25 25.16
N HIS A 84 -5.03 41.97 26.23
CA HIS A 84 -5.58 40.65 26.48
C HIS A 84 -6.60 40.25 25.40
N GLN A 85 -7.44 41.18 24.93
CA GLN A 85 -8.39 40.90 23.86
C GLN A 85 -7.67 40.51 22.55
N ASP A 86 -6.57 41.19 22.22
CA ASP A 86 -5.76 40.85 21.04
C ASP A 86 -5.06 39.50 21.22
N GLN A 87 -4.50 39.20 22.39
CA GLN A 87 -3.90 37.89 22.68
C GLN A 87 -4.92 36.75 22.60
N VAL A 88 -6.12 36.94 23.16
CA VAL A 88 -7.19 35.94 23.07
C VAL A 88 -7.56 35.69 21.62
N ARG A 89 -7.74 36.74 20.81
CA ARG A 89 -8.06 36.60 19.38
C ARG A 89 -6.96 35.87 18.60
N GLU A 90 -5.70 36.15 18.90
CA GLU A 90 -4.56 35.46 18.28
C GLU A 90 -4.53 33.96 18.65
N MET A 91 -4.71 33.65 19.93
CA MET A 91 -4.72 32.28 20.43
C MET A 91 -5.90 31.47 19.87
N GLU A 92 -7.09 32.08 19.77
CA GLU A 92 -8.26 31.48 19.13
C GLU A 92 -8.02 31.19 17.65
N GLY A 93 -7.39 32.12 16.92
CA GLY A 93 -7.03 31.91 15.51
C GLY A 93 -6.03 30.78 15.32
N ARG A 94 -5.01 30.69 16.19
CA ARG A 94 -4.04 29.59 16.17
C ARG A 94 -4.68 28.25 16.51
N LEU A 95 -5.60 28.23 17.49
CA LEU A 95 -6.32 27.03 17.87
C LEU A 95 -7.16 26.52 16.70
N MET A 96 -7.93 27.40 16.05
CA MET A 96 -8.75 27.05 14.88
C MET A 96 -7.89 26.48 13.74
N GLN A 97 -6.75 27.11 13.44
CA GLN A 97 -5.83 26.60 12.42
C GLN A 97 -5.29 25.20 12.77
N GLU A 98 -4.94 24.97 14.04
CA GLU A 98 -4.43 23.66 14.48
C GLU A 98 -5.54 22.59 14.48
N GLU A 99 -6.78 22.97 14.80
CA GLU A 99 -7.95 22.09 14.70
C GLU A 99 -8.20 21.67 13.23
N ASP A 100 -8.16 22.63 12.30
CA ASP A 100 -8.30 22.36 10.86
C ASP A 100 -7.18 21.44 10.35
N ASN A 101 -5.93 21.72 10.75
CA ASN A 101 -4.78 20.88 10.41
C ASN A 101 -4.94 19.45 10.96
N ALA A 102 -5.38 19.31 12.22
CA ALA A 102 -5.60 18.03 12.85
C ALA A 102 -6.70 17.22 12.15
N VAL A 103 -7.77 17.88 11.70
CA VAL A 103 -8.83 17.24 10.90
C VAL A 103 -8.28 16.77 9.55
N GLY A 104 -7.51 17.61 8.85
CA GLY A 104 -6.88 17.25 7.58
C GLY A 104 -5.95 16.03 7.70
N LEU A 105 -5.08 16.02 8.71
CA LEU A 105 -4.18 14.90 8.97
C LEU A 105 -4.93 13.60 9.31
N ARG A 106 -6.03 13.68 10.06
CA ARG A 106 -6.88 12.50 10.36
C ARG A 106 -7.48 11.90 9.10
N GLU A 107 -7.95 12.73 8.17
CA GLU A 107 -8.50 12.23 6.90
C GLU A 107 -7.40 11.64 6.01
N GLU A 108 -6.21 12.24 5.97
CA GLU A 108 -5.06 11.64 5.29
C GLU A 108 -4.68 10.27 5.86
N ILE A 109 -4.65 10.13 7.18
CA ILE A 109 -4.36 8.85 7.85
C ILE A 109 -5.38 7.80 7.41
N LYS A 110 -6.67 8.13 7.47
CA LYS A 110 -7.75 7.23 7.04
C LYS A 110 -7.63 6.84 5.56
N ASN A 111 -7.27 7.77 4.68
CA ASN A 111 -7.04 7.47 3.26
C ASN A 111 -5.84 6.52 3.09
N LYS A 112 -4.74 6.76 3.80
CA LYS A 112 -3.56 5.88 3.80
C LYS A 112 -3.88 4.49 4.34
N GLU A 113 -4.72 4.37 5.36
CA GLU A 113 -5.19 3.08 5.89
C GLU A 113 -5.97 2.29 4.84
N VAL A 114 -6.86 2.96 4.10
CA VAL A 114 -7.59 2.35 2.97
C VAL A 114 -6.64 1.85 1.89
N ASP A 115 -5.63 2.64 1.52
CA ASP A 115 -4.67 2.26 0.49
C ASP A 115 -3.77 1.10 0.95
N ILE A 116 -3.33 1.09 2.21
CA ILE A 116 -2.61 -0.03 2.81
C ILE A 116 -3.48 -1.30 2.78
N ALA A 117 -4.77 -1.19 3.10
CA ALA A 117 -5.69 -2.33 3.04
C ALA A 117 -5.83 -2.88 1.62
N LYS A 118 -5.96 -2.01 0.60
CA LYS A 118 -5.98 -2.42 -0.81
C LYS A 118 -4.67 -3.10 -1.21
N MET A 119 -3.52 -2.53 -0.87
CA MET A 119 -2.20 -3.12 -1.16
C MET A 119 -2.05 -4.51 -0.54
N ARG A 120 -2.43 -4.67 0.73
CA ARG A 120 -2.41 -5.97 1.42
C ARG A 120 -3.27 -7.01 0.69
N LYS A 121 -4.46 -6.61 0.22
CA LYS A 121 -5.33 -7.48 -0.57
C LYS A 121 -4.63 -7.89 -1.88
N THR A 122 -4.12 -6.93 -2.65
CA THR A 122 -3.43 -7.25 -3.92
C THR A 122 -2.20 -8.14 -3.73
N LEU A 123 -1.45 -7.95 -2.64
CA LEU A 123 -0.31 -8.80 -2.30
C LEU A 123 -0.75 -10.23 -1.96
N LYS A 124 -1.88 -10.37 -1.27
CA LYS A 124 -2.45 -11.69 -0.96
C LYS A 124 -2.89 -12.40 -2.25
N ASP A 125 -3.63 -11.71 -3.12
CA ASP A 125 -4.10 -12.26 -4.39
C ASP A 125 -2.91 -12.69 -5.27
N LEU A 126 -1.84 -11.88 -5.32
CA LEU A 126 -0.62 -12.22 -6.05
C LEU A 126 0.12 -13.43 -5.44
N ALA A 127 0.16 -13.54 -4.11
CA ALA A 127 0.78 -14.68 -3.45
C ALA A 127 0.01 -15.99 -3.73
N GLU A 128 -1.32 -15.94 -3.74
CA GLU A 128 -2.19 -17.06 -4.13
C GLU A 128 -1.91 -17.48 -5.59
N GLN A 129 -1.90 -16.51 -6.53
CA GLN A 129 -1.56 -16.79 -7.92
C GLN A 129 -0.16 -17.40 -8.11
N ASN A 130 0.82 -16.96 -7.30
CA ASN A 130 2.18 -17.49 -7.38
C ASN A 130 2.27 -18.92 -6.82
N GLN A 131 1.48 -19.27 -5.80
CA GLN A 131 1.35 -20.66 -5.32
C GLN A 131 0.73 -21.57 -6.39
N ASP A 132 -0.32 -21.10 -7.08
CA ASP A 132 -0.95 -21.85 -8.16
C ASP A 132 0.02 -22.10 -9.32
N LEU A 133 0.77 -21.07 -9.73
CA LEU A 133 1.80 -21.19 -10.76
C LEU A 133 2.92 -22.15 -10.36
N LEU A 134 3.35 -22.16 -9.09
CA LEU A 134 4.36 -23.08 -8.60
C LEU A 134 3.85 -24.53 -8.64
N SER A 135 2.60 -24.76 -8.22
CA SER A 135 1.94 -26.08 -8.30
C SER A 135 1.83 -26.58 -9.75
N LEU A 136 1.41 -25.70 -10.66
CA LEU A 136 1.37 -26.01 -12.09
C LEU A 136 2.75 -26.33 -12.65
N LYS A 137 3.77 -25.54 -12.29
CA LYS A 137 5.16 -25.78 -12.69
C LYS A 137 5.66 -27.15 -12.21
N MET A 138 5.36 -27.53 -10.97
CA MET A 138 5.74 -28.84 -10.43
C MET A 138 5.05 -29.97 -11.21
N THR A 139 3.75 -29.83 -11.49
CA THR A 139 2.97 -30.81 -12.27
C THR A 139 3.53 -30.97 -13.69
N LEU A 140 3.88 -29.87 -14.35
CA LEU A 140 4.49 -29.88 -15.68
C LEU A 140 5.88 -30.52 -15.66
N HIS A 141 6.73 -30.19 -14.68
CA HIS A 141 8.02 -30.84 -14.51
C HIS A 141 7.90 -32.36 -14.32
N GLU A 142 6.91 -32.82 -13.55
CA GLU A 142 6.68 -34.25 -13.35
C GLU A 142 6.21 -34.94 -14.65
N LYS A 143 5.32 -34.29 -15.42
CA LYS A 143 4.89 -34.79 -16.73
C LYS A 143 6.05 -34.87 -17.73
N ILE A 144 6.88 -33.83 -17.81
CA ILE A 144 8.08 -33.82 -18.67
C ILE A 144 9.01 -34.97 -18.27
N LYS A 145 9.34 -35.10 -16.99
CA LYS A 145 10.20 -36.17 -16.49
C LYS A 145 9.64 -37.56 -16.78
N LYS A 146 8.32 -37.75 -16.67
CA LYS A 146 7.66 -39.01 -17.03
C LYS A 146 7.79 -39.28 -18.53
N GLN A 147 7.55 -38.28 -19.36
CA GLN A 147 7.64 -38.40 -20.81
C GLN A 147 9.08 -38.67 -21.27
N GLU A 148 10.09 -38.00 -20.71
CA GLU A 148 11.51 -38.27 -20.97
C GLU A 148 11.91 -39.72 -20.66
N ARG A 149 11.39 -40.30 -19.57
CA ARG A 149 11.62 -41.71 -19.23
C ARG A 149 11.01 -42.66 -20.26
N VAL A 150 9.78 -42.36 -20.72
CA VAL A 150 9.10 -43.16 -21.75
C VAL A 150 9.89 -43.10 -23.06
N ILE A 151 10.23 -41.90 -23.52
CA ILE A 151 11.03 -41.68 -24.74
C ILE A 151 12.39 -42.39 -24.63
N SER A 152 13.07 -42.29 -23.50
CA SER A 152 14.36 -42.97 -23.31
C SER A 152 14.23 -44.50 -23.33
N SER A 153 13.16 -45.04 -22.77
CA SER A 153 12.87 -46.48 -22.79
C SER A 153 12.59 -46.96 -24.21
N GLU A 154 11.74 -46.25 -24.96
CA GLU A 154 11.40 -46.57 -26.35
C GLU A 154 12.65 -46.49 -27.25
N LYS A 155 13.47 -45.43 -27.12
CA LYS A 155 14.75 -45.31 -27.82
C LYS A 155 15.70 -46.47 -27.52
N PHE A 156 15.77 -46.92 -26.27
CA PHE A 156 16.59 -48.07 -25.88
C PHE A 156 16.10 -49.37 -26.54
N GLN A 157 14.78 -49.62 -26.51
CA GLN A 157 14.18 -50.79 -27.15
C GLN A 157 14.41 -50.80 -28.65
N LEU A 158 14.24 -49.66 -29.34
CA LEU A 158 14.48 -49.58 -30.77
C LEU A 158 15.95 -49.85 -31.12
N ASN A 159 16.89 -49.29 -30.35
CA ASN A 159 18.32 -49.59 -30.51
C ASN A 159 18.63 -51.07 -30.33
N GLN A 160 18.02 -51.70 -29.34
CA GLN A 160 18.19 -53.14 -29.10
C GLN A 160 17.68 -53.97 -30.27
N ARG A 161 16.54 -53.59 -30.86
CA ARG A 161 15.98 -54.26 -32.07
C ARG A 161 16.93 -54.15 -33.26
N VAL A 162 17.42 -52.94 -33.56
CA VAL A 162 18.39 -52.71 -34.64
C VAL A 162 19.67 -53.53 -34.42
N ALA A 163 20.23 -53.51 -33.21
CA ALA A 163 21.45 -54.25 -32.89
C ALA A 163 21.28 -55.76 -33.03
N LYS A 164 20.12 -56.29 -32.62
CA LYS A 164 19.78 -57.71 -32.78
C LYS A 164 19.68 -58.10 -34.25
N GLU A 165 18.91 -57.33 -35.03
CA GLU A 165 18.74 -57.54 -36.47
C GLU A 165 20.06 -57.48 -37.24
N LEU A 166 20.91 -56.50 -36.93
CA LEU A 166 22.24 -56.38 -37.51
C LEU A 166 23.14 -57.59 -37.18
N SER A 167 23.11 -58.06 -35.92
CA SER A 167 23.88 -59.23 -35.49
C SER A 167 23.43 -60.50 -36.22
N GLU A 168 22.12 -60.70 -36.36
CA GLU A 168 21.54 -61.85 -37.06
C GLU A 168 21.90 -61.82 -38.56
N CYS A 169 21.71 -60.69 -39.24
CA CYS A 169 22.11 -60.54 -40.65
C CYS A 169 23.61 -60.79 -40.86
N THR A 170 24.46 -60.30 -39.96
CA THR A 170 25.91 -60.51 -40.03
C THR A 170 26.26 -61.98 -39.88
N LYS A 171 25.67 -62.68 -38.89
CA LYS A 171 25.90 -64.12 -38.68
C LYS A 171 25.47 -64.94 -39.89
N GLU A 172 24.31 -64.63 -40.46
CA GLU A 172 23.84 -65.33 -41.64
C GLU A 172 24.73 -65.11 -42.87
N MET A 173 25.20 -63.88 -43.07
CA MET A 173 26.12 -63.57 -44.13
C MET A 173 27.45 -64.31 -43.92
N GLN A 174 27.97 -64.34 -42.69
CA GLN A 174 29.18 -65.11 -42.35
C GLN A 174 28.99 -66.61 -42.63
N ASN A 175 27.83 -67.17 -42.30
CA ASN A 175 27.52 -68.57 -42.60
C ASN A 175 27.54 -68.85 -44.11
N LEU A 176 26.94 -67.97 -44.92
CA LEU A 176 26.98 -68.11 -46.39
C LEU A 176 28.41 -67.96 -46.93
N VAL A 177 29.18 -66.99 -46.43
CA VAL A 177 30.58 -66.80 -46.83
C VAL A 177 31.40 -68.06 -46.51
N GLN A 178 31.20 -68.66 -45.33
CA GLN A 178 31.87 -69.90 -44.95
C GLN A 178 31.49 -71.07 -45.89
N VAL A 179 30.23 -71.21 -46.25
CA VAL A 179 29.76 -72.22 -47.21
C VAL A 179 30.40 -72.02 -48.58
N CYS A 180 30.45 -70.77 -49.07
CA CYS A 180 31.12 -70.44 -50.32
C CYS A 180 32.62 -70.74 -50.29
N LEU A 181 33.32 -70.42 -49.19
CA LEU A 181 34.73 -70.74 -49.01
C LEU A 181 34.99 -72.24 -49.02
N GLN A 182 34.21 -73.02 -48.25
CA GLN A 182 34.28 -74.49 -48.24
C GLN A 182 34.13 -75.04 -49.66
N SER A 183 33.14 -74.53 -50.41
CA SER A 183 32.86 -74.98 -51.76
C SER A 183 33.99 -74.61 -52.75
N ALA A 184 34.60 -73.43 -52.59
CA ALA A 184 35.72 -72.96 -53.43
C ALA A 184 37.03 -73.74 -53.17
N GLU A 185 37.25 -74.19 -51.93
CA GLU A 185 38.37 -75.04 -51.55
C GLU A 185 38.19 -76.52 -51.91
N GLY A 186 37.03 -76.89 -52.50
CA GLY A 186 36.69 -78.26 -52.87
C GLY A 186 36.25 -79.13 -51.68
N LEU A 187 35.94 -78.53 -50.53
CA LEU A 187 35.40 -79.20 -49.35
C LEU A 187 33.88 -79.32 -49.42
N GLU A 188 33.32 -80.36 -48.82
CA GLU A 188 31.87 -80.52 -48.73
C GLU A 188 31.27 -79.41 -47.83
N PRO A 189 30.36 -78.58 -48.34
CA PRO A 189 29.81 -77.46 -47.59
C PRO A 189 28.89 -77.95 -46.47
N ASN A 190 28.87 -77.22 -45.35
CA ASN A 190 27.95 -77.53 -44.25
C ASN A 190 26.49 -77.26 -44.67
N VAL A 191 25.76 -78.32 -44.98
CA VAL A 191 24.38 -78.28 -45.48
C VAL A 191 23.42 -77.64 -44.46
N SER A 192 23.63 -77.83 -43.15
CA SER A 192 22.81 -77.18 -42.12
C SER A 192 22.95 -75.65 -42.13
N MET A 193 24.16 -75.16 -42.42
CA MET A 193 24.41 -73.72 -42.59
C MET A 193 23.86 -73.19 -43.90
N LEU A 194 23.98 -73.97 -44.99
CA LEU A 194 23.45 -73.64 -46.31
C LEU A 194 21.92 -73.58 -46.32
N LEU A 195 21.23 -74.46 -45.58
CA LEU A 195 19.77 -74.45 -45.48
C LEU A 195 19.23 -73.41 -44.48
N GLY A 196 20.11 -72.77 -43.70
CA GLY A 196 19.75 -71.68 -42.81
C GLY A 196 18.70 -72.07 -41.77
N ILE A 197 18.76 -73.27 -41.19
CA ILE A 197 17.77 -73.75 -40.21
C ILE A 197 17.78 -72.84 -38.97
N ARG A 198 16.70 -72.06 -38.76
CA ARG A 198 16.55 -71.08 -37.68
C ARG A 198 15.74 -71.66 -36.51
N SER A 199 16.02 -71.22 -35.28
CA SER A 199 15.06 -71.26 -34.17
C SER A 199 14.27 -69.94 -34.18
N ASN A 200 12.94 -70.01 -34.33
CA ASN A 200 12.08 -68.85 -34.56
C ASN A 200 12.22 -67.77 -33.47
N SER A 201 12.66 -66.58 -33.89
CA SER A 201 12.57 -65.35 -33.11
C SER A 201 11.49 -64.47 -33.73
N SER A 202 10.27 -64.58 -33.20
CA SER A 202 9.16 -63.66 -33.46
C SER A 202 9.50 -62.26 -32.93
N MET A 203 9.30 -61.22 -33.74
CA MET A 203 9.23 -59.85 -33.25
C MET A 203 7.92 -59.19 -33.68
N SER A 204 7.10 -58.90 -32.67
CA SER A 204 5.93 -58.05 -32.75
C SER A 204 6.32 -56.58 -32.81
N VAL A 205 5.65 -55.86 -33.72
CA VAL A 205 5.74 -54.40 -33.86
C VAL A 205 4.65 -53.79 -32.98
N ASP A 206 5.06 -53.02 -31.98
CA ASP A 206 4.17 -52.14 -31.20
C ASP A 206 4.67 -50.72 -31.42
N GLU A 207 3.76 -49.84 -31.85
CA GLU A 207 4.02 -48.45 -32.21
C GLU A 207 3.63 -47.52 -31.07
N GLY A 208 4.64 -46.86 -30.50
CA GLY A 208 4.49 -45.71 -29.60
C GLY A 208 5.31 -44.54 -30.15
N HIS A 209 4.69 -43.36 -30.26
CA HIS A 209 5.30 -42.13 -30.79
C HIS A 209 6.33 -41.53 -29.82
N PRO A 210 7.60 -41.28 -30.27
CA PRO A 210 8.17 -39.92 -30.16
C PRO A 210 9.26 -39.52 -31.21
N THR A 211 9.39 -38.20 -31.41
CA THR A 211 10.45 -37.41 -32.10
C THR A 211 11.06 -37.96 -33.40
N GLU A 212 10.60 -37.37 -34.50
CA GLU A 212 10.71 -37.81 -35.89
C GLU A 212 12.14 -38.13 -36.37
N THR A 213 13.16 -37.30 -36.16
CA THR A 213 14.34 -37.40 -37.03
C THR A 213 15.28 -38.60 -36.76
N GLU A 214 15.62 -38.87 -35.50
CA GLU A 214 16.56 -39.96 -35.15
C GLU A 214 15.86 -41.32 -35.12
N GLU A 215 14.60 -41.35 -34.72
CA GLU A 215 13.80 -42.56 -34.69
C GLU A 215 13.43 -43.02 -36.09
N GLU A 216 13.05 -42.10 -36.98
CA GLU A 216 12.82 -42.42 -38.39
C GLU A 216 14.07 -42.97 -39.06
N ALA A 217 15.24 -42.41 -38.75
CA ALA A 217 16.51 -42.95 -39.26
C ALA A 217 16.74 -44.40 -38.79
N ARG A 218 16.44 -44.70 -37.52
CA ARG A 218 16.55 -46.08 -36.99
C ARG A 218 15.49 -47.02 -37.53
N LYS A 219 14.26 -46.55 -37.74
CA LYS A 219 13.17 -47.34 -38.37
C LYS A 219 13.49 -47.65 -39.83
N ARG A 220 14.02 -46.66 -40.58
CA ARG A 220 14.53 -46.86 -41.95
C ARG A 220 15.66 -47.89 -41.96
N LEU A 221 16.64 -47.75 -41.07
CA LEU A 221 17.72 -48.73 -40.93
C LEU A 221 17.21 -50.14 -40.63
N LEU A 222 16.17 -50.28 -39.80
CA LEU A 222 15.53 -51.57 -39.55
C LEU A 222 14.90 -52.15 -40.82
N GLY A 223 14.24 -51.31 -41.63
CA GLY A 223 13.71 -51.68 -42.94
C GLY A 223 14.82 -52.12 -43.92
N ASP A 224 15.94 -51.39 -43.95
CA ASP A 224 17.10 -51.74 -44.78
C ASP A 224 17.70 -53.08 -44.33
N LEU A 225 17.78 -53.34 -43.01
CA LEU A 225 18.24 -54.62 -42.47
C LEU A 225 17.30 -55.78 -42.84
N GLN A 226 15.98 -55.56 -42.81
CA GLN A 226 15.01 -56.56 -43.28
C GLN A 226 15.19 -56.86 -44.77
N GLN A 227 15.47 -55.83 -45.58
CA GLN A 227 15.77 -56.02 -47.00
C GLN A 227 17.08 -56.79 -47.23
N ILE A 228 18.13 -56.50 -46.44
CA ILE A 228 19.38 -57.27 -46.46
C ILE A 228 19.11 -58.73 -46.12
N ARG A 229 18.29 -59.01 -45.10
CA ARG A 229 17.91 -60.38 -44.73
C ARG A 229 17.19 -61.10 -45.89
N GLN A 230 16.25 -60.43 -46.56
CA GLN A 230 15.59 -61.00 -47.74
C GLN A 230 16.60 -61.32 -48.86
N ASN A 231 17.56 -60.42 -49.11
CA ASN A 231 18.60 -60.64 -50.11
C ASN A 231 19.52 -61.82 -49.74
N ILE A 232 19.85 -61.99 -48.46
CA ILE A 232 20.58 -63.14 -47.94
C ILE A 232 19.79 -64.43 -48.17
N ASP A 233 18.48 -64.44 -47.91
CA ASP A 233 17.63 -65.61 -48.13
C ASP A 233 17.53 -65.96 -49.63
N ILE A 234 17.44 -64.97 -50.52
CA ILE A 234 17.48 -65.16 -51.99
C ILE A 234 18.83 -65.75 -52.42
N LEU A 235 19.94 -65.18 -51.95
CA LEU A 235 21.27 -65.67 -52.26
C LEU A 235 21.47 -67.12 -51.78
N ARG A 236 20.97 -67.43 -50.58
CA ARG A 236 20.97 -68.78 -50.02
C ARG A 236 20.21 -69.76 -50.91
N GLY A 237 19.06 -69.35 -51.45
CA GLY A 237 18.31 -70.13 -52.43
C GLY A 237 19.15 -70.46 -53.66
N HIS A 238 19.73 -69.46 -54.30
CA HIS A 238 20.59 -69.67 -55.48
C HIS A 238 21.81 -70.55 -55.21
N LEU A 239 22.46 -70.42 -54.05
CA LEU A 239 23.58 -71.27 -53.66
C LEU A 239 23.13 -72.72 -53.41
N SER A 240 21.97 -72.90 -52.78
CA SER A 240 21.39 -74.22 -52.53
C SER A 240 21.01 -74.91 -53.84
N ASP A 241 20.41 -74.19 -54.78
CA ASP A 241 20.06 -74.71 -56.10
C ASP A 241 21.31 -75.15 -56.88
N LYS A 242 22.35 -74.31 -56.91
CA LYS A 242 23.63 -74.68 -57.55
C LYS A 242 24.30 -75.87 -56.88
N TYR A 243 24.24 -75.96 -55.55
CA TYR A 243 24.77 -77.11 -54.83
C TYR A 243 24.00 -78.38 -55.22
N ALA A 244 22.67 -78.32 -55.26
CA ALA A 244 21.83 -79.43 -55.68
C ALA A 244 22.11 -79.86 -57.13
N GLU A 245 22.29 -78.91 -58.06
CA GLU A 245 22.70 -79.18 -59.44
C GLU A 245 24.07 -79.86 -59.51
N SER A 246 25.06 -79.37 -58.75
CA SER A 246 26.41 -79.94 -58.72
C SER A 246 26.43 -81.36 -58.16
N VAL A 247 25.70 -81.62 -57.08
CA VAL A 247 25.55 -82.95 -56.49
C VAL A 247 24.81 -83.88 -57.47
N GLY A 248 23.75 -83.39 -58.12
CA GLY A 248 23.00 -84.14 -59.13
C GLY A 248 23.83 -84.51 -60.35
N ASN A 249 24.65 -83.58 -60.86
CA ASN A 249 25.53 -83.82 -62.02
C ASN A 249 26.67 -84.80 -61.71
N ASN A 250 27.26 -84.73 -60.51
CA ASN A 250 28.25 -85.70 -60.04
C ASN A 250 27.65 -87.10 -59.80
N CYS A 251 26.34 -87.22 -59.54
CA CYS A 251 25.66 -88.51 -59.43
C CYS A 251 25.34 -89.17 -60.80
N ILE A 252 25.38 -88.45 -61.92
CA ILE A 252 25.09 -88.98 -63.27
C ILE A 252 26.38 -89.42 -64.01
N THR A 253 27.57 -89.04 -63.53
CA THR A 253 28.86 -89.30 -64.20
C THR A 253 29.76 -90.35 -63.51
N GLN A 254 29.19 -91.35 -62.83
CA GLN A 254 29.94 -92.54 -62.38
C GLN A 254 29.55 -93.80 -63.13
#